data_AF-A0A256BID0-F1
#
_entry.id   AF-A0A256BID0-F1
#
_cell.length_a   1.000
_cell.length_b   1.000
_cell.length_c   1.000
_cell.angle_alpha   90.00
_cell.angle_beta   90.00
_cell.angle_gamma   90.00
#
_symmetry.space_group_name_H-M   'P 1'
#
loop_
_entity.id
_entity.type
_entity.pdbx_description
1 polymer ?
#
loop_
_entity_poly.entity_id
_entity_poly.type
_entity_poly.pdbx_seq_one_letter_code
_entity_poly.pdbx_strand_id
1 'polypeptide(L)' 'MKFEWDNSKATANFKKHGVSFEEAQTVFDNPLAVIFRCAAHSINEYREIIIGNRYEVSY' A
#
# COMPACT_ATOMS: atom_id res chain seq x y z
N MET A 1 13.29 4.63 -1.74
CA MET A 1 12.10 5.50 -1.88
C MET A 1 11.79 6.13 -0.52
N LYS A 2 11.15 7.30 -0.45
CA LYS A 2 10.69 7.89 0.82
C LYS A 2 9.17 7.81 0.86
N PHE A 3 8.64 7.36 2.00
CA PHE A 3 7.20 7.23 2.22
C PHE A 3 6.78 8.11 3.40
N GLU A 4 5.56 8.66 3.32
CA GLU A 4 4.96 9.45 4.37
C GLU A 4 3.48 9.10 4.53
N TRP A 5 2.99 9.19 5.76
CA TRP A 5 1.59 9.04 6.08
C TRP A 5 1.29 9.73 7.41
N ASP A 6 0.02 10.07 7.62
CA ASP A 6 -0.46 10.54 8.91
C ASP A 6 -0.55 9.37 9.92
N ASN A 7 -0.10 9.61 11.16
CA ASN A 7 -0.07 8.60 12.22
C ASN A 7 -1.46 8.14 12.66
N SER A 8 -2.45 9.04 12.62
CA SER A 8 -3.84 8.70 12.96
C SER A 8 -4.42 7.77 11.89
N LYS A 9 -4.12 8.04 10.61
CA LYS A 9 -4.47 7.17 9.49
C LYS A 9 -3.77 5.82 9.57
N ALA A 10 -2.48 5.78 9.91
CA ALA A 10 -1.76 4.51 10.08
C ALA A 10 -2.41 3.63 11.16
N THR A 11 -2.74 4.23 12.30
CA THR A 11 -3.43 3.53 13.40
C THR A 11 -4.81 3.02 12.98
N ALA A 12 -5.60 3.85 12.29
CA ALA A 12 -6.93 3.46 11.81
C ALA A 12 -6.84 2.36 10.74
N ASN A 13 -5.87 2.45 9.83
CA ASN A 13 -5.65 1.46 8.78
C ASN A 13 -5.26 0.11 9.38
N PHE A 14 -4.32 0.10 10.33
CA PHE A 14 -3.90 -1.12 11.00
C PHE A 14 -5.07 -1.79 11.75
N LYS A 15 -5.86 -1.03 12.49
CA LYS A 15 -7.06 -1.56 13.16
C LYS A 15 -8.09 -2.14 12.19
N LYS A 16 -8.24 -1.55 11.00
CA LYS A 16 -9.21 -1.98 9.99
C LYS A 16 -8.75 -3.17 9.15
N HIS A 17 -7.46 -3.24 8.84
CA HIS A 17 -6.92 -4.16 7.83
C HIS A 17 -5.90 -5.17 8.38
N GLY A 18 -5.39 -4.97 9.59
CA GLY A 18 -4.39 -5.86 10.20
C GLY A 18 -2.98 -5.74 9.62
N VAL A 19 -2.76 -4.81 8.67
CA VAL A 19 -1.47 -4.60 8.00
C VAL A 19 -1.02 -3.15 8.21
N SER A 20 0.23 -2.96 8.64
CA SER A 20 0.83 -1.63 8.84
C SER A 20 1.28 -1.02 7.51
N PHE A 21 1.52 0.29 7.47
CA PHE A 21 2.06 0.91 6.26
C PHE A 21 3.53 0.56 6.02
N GLU A 22 4.29 0.31 7.09
CA GLU A 22 5.65 -0.19 7.04
C GLU A 22 5.75 -1.59 6.40
N GLU A 23 4.74 -2.44 6.62
CA GLU A 23 4.64 -3.72 5.93
C GLU A 23 4.13 -3.53 4.50
N ALA A 24 3.04 -2.76 4.33
CA ALA A 24 2.43 -2.55 3.01
C ALA A 24 3.40 -1.91 2.01
N GLN A 25 4.30 -1.01 2.43
CA GLN A 25 5.27 -0.38 1.54
C GLN A 25 6.27 -1.37 0.93
N THR A 26 6.43 -2.58 1.51
CA THR A 26 7.30 -3.62 0.91
C THR A 26 6.79 -4.09 -0.45
N VAL A 27 5.54 -3.81 -0.79
CA VAL A 27 4.97 -4.08 -2.12
C VAL A 27 5.73 -3.33 -3.24
N PHE A 28 6.38 -2.19 -2.93
CA PHE A 28 7.19 -1.44 -3.89
C PHE A 28 8.50 -2.17 -4.26
N ASP A 29 8.94 -3.13 -3.46
CA ASP A 29 10.10 -3.96 -3.74
C ASP A 29 9.70 -5.26 -4.51
N ASN A 30 8.41 -5.50 -4.72
CA ASN A 30 7.94 -6.70 -5.41
C ASN A 30 8.02 -6.52 -6.95
N PRO A 31 8.82 -7.32 -7.68
CA PRO A 31 9.03 -7.20 -9.12
C PRO A 31 7.80 -7.60 -9.93
N LEU A 32 6.83 -8.28 -9.31
CA LEU A 32 5.55 -8.68 -9.89
C LEU A 32 4.40 -7.77 -9.43
N ALA A 33 4.69 -6.67 -8.72
CA ALA A 33 3.67 -5.71 -8.34
C ALA A 33 3.08 -5.03 -9.57
N VAL A 34 1.77 -4.79 -9.55
CA VAL A 34 1.04 -4.10 -10.61
C VAL A 34 0.51 -2.79 -10.06
N ILE A 35 0.74 -1.70 -10.79
CA ILE A 35 0.27 -0.34 -10.46
C ILE A 35 -0.72 0.12 -11.51
N PHE A 36 -1.86 0.64 -11.09
CA PHE A 36 -2.86 1.21 -12.00
C PHE A 36 -3.64 2.36 -11.37
N ARG A 37 -4.18 3.23 -12.21
CA ARG A 37 -4.99 4.39 -11.78
C ARG A 37 -6.31 3.94 -11.18
N CYS A 38 -6.68 4.52 -10.03
CA CYS A 38 -7.97 4.26 -9.40
C CYS A 38 -9.07 5.07 -10.10
N ALA A 39 -9.70 4.50 -11.13
CA ALA A 39 -10.75 5.18 -11.89
C ALA A 39 -12.00 5.56 -11.04
N ALA A 40 -12.27 4.82 -9.95
CA ALA A 40 -13.47 5.01 -9.12
C ALA A 40 -13.40 6.18 -8.12
N HIS A 41 -12.19 6.59 -7.70
CA HIS A 41 -12.02 7.56 -6.60
C HIS A 41 -11.22 8.82 -7.01
N SER A 42 -10.93 9.00 -8.30
CA SER A 42 -10.06 10.07 -8.79
C SER A 42 -10.80 11.31 -9.30
N ILE A 43 -12.02 11.58 -8.80
CA ILE A 43 -12.83 12.71 -9.27
C ILE A 43 -12.20 14.06 -8.87
N ASN A 44 -11.55 14.10 -7.70
CA ASN A 44 -10.93 15.32 -7.15
C ASN A 44 -9.41 15.24 -6.96
N GLU A 45 -8.81 14.05 -6.99
CA GLU A 45 -7.38 13.84 -6.73
C GLU A 45 -6.86 12.65 -7.50
N TYR A 46 -5.62 12.73 -8.01
CA TYR A 46 -4.97 11.60 -8.68
C TYR A 46 -4.61 10.51 -7.66
N ARG A 47 -5.15 9.30 -7.84
CA ARG A 47 -4.85 8.15 -6.97
C ARG A 47 -4.50 6.91 -7.79
N GLU A 48 -3.52 6.17 -7.29
CA GLU A 48 -3.08 4.88 -7.84
C GLU A 48 -3.28 3.77 -6.81
N ILE A 49 -3.44 2.55 -7.31
CA ILE A 49 -3.48 1.32 -6.53
C ILE A 49 -2.27 0.49 -6.96
N ILE A 50 -1.55 -0.04 -5.97
CA ILE A 50 -0.51 -1.04 -6.15
C ILE A 50 -0.99 -2.36 -5.53
N ILE A 51 -0.85 -3.46 -6.28
CA ILE A 51 -1.18 -4.81 -5.81
C ILE A 51 0.05 -5.68 -5.98
N GLY A 52 0.41 -6.40 -4.92
CA GLY A 52 1.51 -7.37 -4.91
C GLY A 52 1.47 -8.19 -3.63
N ASN A 53 2.30 -9.22 -3.57
CA ASN A 53 2.42 -10.08 -2.40
C ASN A 53 3.56 -9.62 -1.51
N ARG A 54 3.42 -9.87 -0.20
CA ARG A 54 4.55 -9.87 0.72
C ARG A 54 5.45 -11.06 0.38
N TYR A 55 6.76 -10.88 0.43
CA TYR A 55 7.68 -12.02 0.33
C TYR A 55 7.52 -12.89 1.58
N GLU A 56 7.04 -14.12 1.40
CA GLU A 56 7.24 -15.20 2.37
C GLU A 56 8.47 -15.98 1.92
N VAL A 57 9.56 -15.89 2.67
CA VAL A 57 10.69 -16.78 2.47
C VAL A 57 10.27 -18.14 3.01
N SER A 58 9.90 -19.05 2.11
CA SER A 58 9.75 -20.47 2.44
C SER A 58 11.15 -21.03 2.71
N TYR A 59 11.38 -21.52 3.93
CA TYR A 59 12.60 -22.28 4.28
C TYR A 59 12.54 -23.70 3.72
#